data_AF-A0A3D3DPZ1-F1
#
_entry.id   AF-A0A3D3DPZ1-F1
#
_cell.length_a   1.000
_cell.length_b   1.000
_cell.length_c   1.000
_cell.angle_alpha   90.00
_cell.angle_beta   90.00
_cell.angle_gamma   90.00
#
_symmetry.space_group_name_H-M   'P 1'
#
loop_
_entity.id
_entity.type
_entity.pdbx_description
1 polymer ?
#
loop_
_entity_poly.entity_id
_entity_poly.type
_entity_poly.pdbx_seq_one_letter_code
_entity_poly.pdbx_strand_id
1 'polypeptide(L)'
;MRTISFDGVIVGGGGAGMRAALQLAQSGYKTAVITKVFPTRSHTVSAQGGITCAIASADPQDDWRWHMYDTVKGSDYIGDQDAIEYMCSVGPEAIFELEHMGLPFSRTEEGRIYQRPFGGQSKNFGEGGQAARTCAAADRTGHALLHTLYQNNIKNETVFFNEWFAVDLVKNQDGAVVGVIAICIETGETVYVKSKATVFATGGAGRIYASTTNAHINTGDGMGMALRAGVPAQDMEMWQFHPTGIYGAGTLVTEGCRGEGGYLINKDGER
;
A
#
# COMPACT_ATOMS: atom_id res chain seq x y z
N MET A 1 -9.44 -22.49 -23.82
CA MET A 1 -9.20 -21.12 -23.30
C MET A 1 -7.84 -20.65 -23.81
N ARG A 2 -7.72 -19.40 -24.30
CA ARG A 2 -6.42 -18.85 -24.73
C ARG A 2 -5.48 -18.76 -23.52
N THR A 3 -4.20 -19.08 -23.74
CA THR A 3 -3.16 -19.02 -22.70
C THR A 3 -2.15 -17.93 -23.05
N ILE A 4 -1.78 -17.11 -22.07
CA ILE A 4 -0.75 -16.08 -22.17
C ILE A 4 0.30 -16.35 -21.09
N SER A 5 1.59 -16.27 -21.44
CA SER A 5 2.68 -16.66 -20.53
C SER A 5 3.60 -15.49 -20.18
N PHE A 6 3.91 -15.39 -18.89
CA PHE A 6 4.85 -14.44 -18.26
C PHE A 6 5.74 -15.16 -17.24
N ASP A 7 6.87 -14.58 -16.86
CA ASP A 7 7.67 -15.09 -15.75
C ASP A 7 7.01 -14.72 -14.42
N GLY A 8 6.64 -13.45 -14.27
CA GLY A 8 5.92 -12.91 -13.11
C GLY A 8 4.58 -12.27 -13.50
N VAL A 9 3.53 -12.57 -12.74
CA VAL A 9 2.22 -11.93 -12.86
C VAL A 9 1.85 -11.30 -11.54
N ILE A 10 1.57 -10.00 -11.55
CA ILE A 10 1.07 -9.23 -10.42
C ILE A 10 -0.43 -9.05 -10.60
N VAL A 11 -1.21 -9.41 -9.59
CA VAL A 11 -2.66 -9.18 -9.56
C VAL A 11 -2.93 -7.99 -8.65
N GLY A 12 -3.14 -6.82 -9.26
CA GLY A 12 -3.41 -5.54 -8.60
C GLY A 12 -2.48 -4.42 -9.05
N GLY A 13 -3.04 -3.29 -9.50
CA GLY A 13 -2.31 -2.11 -9.98
C GLY A 13 -2.11 -1.00 -8.94
N GLY A 14 -2.14 -1.34 -7.65
CA GLY A 14 -1.89 -0.40 -6.54
C GLY A 14 -0.40 -0.13 -6.30
N GLY A 15 -0.07 0.61 -5.23
CA GLY A 15 1.32 0.94 -4.91
C GLY A 15 2.24 -0.29 -4.78
N ALA A 16 1.81 -1.30 -4.00
CA ALA A 16 2.55 -2.54 -3.83
C ALA A 16 2.75 -3.30 -5.16
N GLY A 17 1.66 -3.46 -5.92
CA GLY A 17 1.70 -4.19 -7.19
C GLY A 17 2.59 -3.51 -8.24
N MET A 18 2.50 -2.18 -8.36
CA MET A 18 3.35 -1.43 -9.29
C MET A 18 4.82 -1.36 -8.86
N ARG A 19 5.13 -1.30 -7.55
CA ARG A 19 6.53 -1.35 -7.10
C ARG A 19 7.15 -2.74 -7.34
N ALA A 20 6.39 -3.81 -7.09
CA ALA A 20 6.83 -5.19 -7.36
C ALA A 20 7.03 -5.44 -8.86
N ALA A 21 6.08 -5.00 -9.69
CA ALA A 21 6.17 -5.13 -11.14
C ALA A 21 7.37 -4.37 -11.71
N LEU A 22 7.60 -3.15 -11.22
CA LEU A 22 8.77 -2.34 -11.59
C LEU A 22 10.09 -3.06 -11.28
N GLN A 23 10.22 -3.63 -10.07
CA GLN A 23 11.43 -4.36 -9.70
C GLN A 23 11.66 -5.58 -10.59
N LEU A 24 10.62 -6.36 -10.85
CA LEU A 24 10.69 -7.56 -11.69
C LEU A 24 11.07 -7.20 -13.13
N ALA A 25 10.46 -6.14 -13.69
CA ALA A 25 10.79 -5.64 -15.02
C ALA A 25 12.25 -5.17 -15.12
N GLN A 26 12.72 -4.37 -14.16
CA GLN A 26 14.12 -3.93 -14.08
C GLN A 26 15.11 -5.08 -13.93
N SER A 27 14.67 -6.19 -13.34
CA SER A 27 15.46 -7.41 -13.20
C SER A 27 15.45 -8.30 -14.45
N GLY A 28 14.81 -7.86 -15.54
CA GLY A 28 14.79 -8.56 -16.83
C GLY A 28 13.73 -9.66 -16.94
N TYR A 29 12.78 -9.76 -16.00
CA TYR A 29 11.71 -10.76 -16.07
C TYR A 29 10.53 -10.27 -16.91
N LYS A 30 9.98 -11.14 -17.76
CA LYS A 30 8.77 -10.83 -18.52
C LYS A 30 7.59 -10.73 -17.54
N THR A 31 7.16 -9.50 -17.27
CA THR A 31 6.25 -9.19 -16.17
C THR A 31 4.95 -8.58 -16.67
N ALA A 32 3.83 -9.01 -16.09
CA ALA A 32 2.52 -8.42 -16.34
C ALA A 32 1.81 -7.99 -15.06
N VAL A 33 1.09 -6.89 -15.13
CA VAL A 33 0.16 -6.42 -14.10
C VAL A 33 -1.27 -6.60 -14.60
N ILE A 34 -2.06 -7.41 -13.90
CA ILE A 34 -3.50 -7.58 -14.12
C ILE A 34 -4.22 -6.68 -13.12
N THR A 35 -5.03 -5.74 -13.60
CA THR A 35 -5.75 -4.81 -12.72
C THR A 35 -7.17 -4.57 -13.21
N LYS A 36 -8.14 -4.67 -12.29
CA LYS A 36 -9.58 -4.54 -12.62
C LYS A 36 -10.05 -3.09 -12.85
N VAL A 37 -9.19 -2.13 -12.54
CA VAL A 37 -9.34 -0.71 -12.88
C VAL A 37 -8.04 -0.21 -13.47
N PHE A 38 -8.08 0.91 -14.20
CA PHE A 38 -6.86 1.60 -14.61
C PHE A 38 -5.94 1.87 -13.39
N PRO A 39 -4.61 1.64 -13.45
CA PRO A 39 -3.73 1.58 -12.28
C PRO A 39 -3.86 2.77 -11.33
N THR A 40 -3.93 4.00 -11.86
CA THR A 40 -4.05 5.23 -11.03
C THR A 40 -5.44 5.45 -10.41
N ARG A 41 -6.39 4.51 -10.61
CA ARG A 41 -7.69 4.45 -9.93
C ARG A 41 -7.68 3.48 -8.74
N SER A 42 -6.56 2.80 -8.48
CA SER A 42 -6.38 1.97 -7.29
C SER A 42 -6.51 2.79 -6.00
N HIS A 43 -6.99 2.17 -4.92
CA HIS A 43 -7.29 2.89 -3.68
C HIS A 43 -6.08 3.58 -3.03
N THR A 44 -4.85 3.14 -3.31
CA THR A 44 -3.62 3.86 -2.93
C THR A 44 -3.65 5.33 -3.33
N VAL A 45 -4.33 5.71 -4.43
CA VAL A 45 -4.46 7.12 -4.87
C VAL A 45 -5.12 8.01 -3.82
N SER A 46 -5.95 7.43 -2.96
CA SER A 46 -6.72 8.12 -1.92
C SER A 46 -5.97 8.25 -0.60
N ALA A 47 -4.76 7.67 -0.47
CA ALA A 47 -3.97 7.84 0.76
C ALA A 47 -3.48 9.29 0.88
N GLN A 48 -3.55 9.84 2.09
CA GLN A 48 -3.35 11.27 2.33
C GLN A 48 -2.09 11.55 3.14
N GLY A 49 -2.10 11.14 4.42
CA GLY A 49 -1.21 11.64 5.48
C GLY A 49 0.29 11.53 5.21
N GLY A 50 0.75 10.46 4.56
CA GLY A 50 2.14 10.29 4.19
C GLY A 50 2.63 8.85 4.28
N ILE A 51 3.95 8.69 4.29
CA ILE A 51 4.66 7.42 4.46
C ILE A 51 5.58 7.57 5.67
N THR A 52 5.33 6.81 6.73
CA THR A 52 6.11 6.82 7.97
C THR A 52 7.49 6.20 7.74
N CYS A 53 8.56 6.95 7.94
CA CYS A 53 9.91 6.46 7.75
C CYS A 53 10.97 7.33 8.45
N ALA A 54 11.94 6.70 9.12
CA ALA A 54 13.04 7.38 9.81
C ALA A 54 14.15 7.83 8.83
N ILE A 55 13.88 8.85 8.00
CA ILE A 55 14.87 9.47 7.11
C ILE A 55 15.66 10.62 7.76
N ALA A 56 15.47 10.81 9.07
CA ALA A 56 16.13 11.83 9.88
C ALA A 56 16.10 13.24 9.26
N SER A 57 14.95 13.61 8.65
CA SER A 57 14.77 14.90 7.99
C SER A 57 14.32 15.97 8.97
N ALA A 58 13.24 15.70 9.72
CA ALA A 58 12.73 16.61 10.76
C ALA A 58 13.53 16.53 12.08
N ASP A 59 14.09 15.36 12.38
CA ASP A 59 14.97 15.16 13.54
C ASP A 59 16.22 14.40 13.08
N PRO A 60 17.41 15.03 13.08
CA PRO A 60 18.67 14.37 12.71
C PRO A 60 19.05 13.17 13.59
N GLN A 61 18.44 13.04 14.78
CA GLN A 61 18.67 11.92 15.69
C GLN A 61 17.64 10.80 15.54
N ASP A 62 16.65 10.92 14.63
CA ASP A 62 15.67 9.86 14.44
C ASP A 62 16.36 8.55 14.02
N ASP A 63 15.84 7.45 14.54
CA ASP A 63 16.43 6.13 14.42
C ASP A 63 15.38 5.13 13.98
N TRP A 64 15.71 4.30 13.00
CA TRP A 64 14.79 3.27 12.52
C TRP A 64 14.38 2.29 13.63
N ARG A 65 15.20 2.11 14.67
CA ARG A 65 14.89 1.28 15.85
C ARG A 65 13.80 1.90 16.72
N TRP A 66 13.68 3.23 16.74
CA TRP A 66 12.56 3.89 17.41
C TRP A 66 11.26 3.67 16.63
N HIS A 67 11.33 3.74 15.29
CA HIS A 67 10.21 3.38 14.43
C HIS A 67 9.81 1.90 14.59
N MET A 68 10.77 0.99 14.69
CA MET A 68 10.51 -0.43 15.00
C MET A 68 9.80 -0.57 16.34
N TYR A 69 10.30 0.06 17.40
CA TYR A 69 9.66 0.03 18.72
C TYR A 69 8.21 0.51 18.67
N ASP A 70 7.96 1.66 18.04
CA ASP A 70 6.61 2.21 17.88
C ASP A 70 5.69 1.24 17.13
N THR A 71 6.23 0.55 16.11
CA THR A 71 5.47 -0.40 15.30
C THR A 71 5.17 -1.70 16.06
N VAL A 72 6.13 -2.25 16.81
CA VAL A 72 5.92 -3.44 17.67
C VAL A 72 4.92 -3.15 18.79
N LYS A 73 5.04 -1.99 19.44
CA LYS A 73 4.07 -1.55 20.44
C LYS A 73 2.70 -1.29 19.81
N GLY A 74 2.66 -0.63 18.65
CA GLY A 74 1.44 -0.27 17.94
C GLY A 74 0.69 -1.46 17.34
N SER A 75 1.40 -2.55 17.04
CA SER A 75 0.80 -3.84 16.68
C SER A 75 0.29 -4.63 17.87
N ASP A 76 0.34 -4.07 19.09
CA ASP A 76 0.00 -4.76 20.35
C ASP A 76 0.75 -6.10 20.49
N TYR A 77 2.03 -6.10 20.08
CA TYR A 77 2.95 -7.23 20.16
C TYR A 77 2.56 -8.48 19.36
N ILE A 78 1.55 -8.43 18.49
CA ILE A 78 1.21 -9.53 17.57
C ILE A 78 1.85 -9.39 16.19
N GLY A 79 2.54 -8.27 15.93
CA GLY A 79 3.30 -8.11 14.69
C GLY A 79 4.65 -8.84 14.73
N ASP A 80 4.95 -9.59 13.68
CA ASP A 80 6.21 -10.33 13.54
C ASP A 80 7.41 -9.37 13.48
N GLN A 81 8.29 -9.46 14.47
CA GLN A 81 9.34 -8.45 14.67
C GLN A 81 10.44 -8.49 13.61
N ASP A 82 10.68 -9.63 12.97
CA ASP A 82 11.62 -9.75 11.85
C ASP A 82 11.13 -9.00 10.62
N ALA A 83 9.84 -9.09 10.30
CA ALA A 83 9.21 -8.34 9.23
C ALA A 83 9.19 -6.83 9.55
N ILE A 84 8.87 -6.45 10.79
CA ILE A 84 8.89 -5.05 11.25
C ILE A 84 10.32 -4.48 11.19
N GLU A 85 11.32 -5.23 11.65
CA GLU A 85 12.74 -4.84 11.58
C GLU A 85 13.15 -4.57 10.13
N TYR A 86 12.84 -5.49 9.21
CA TYR A 86 13.12 -5.31 7.78
C TYR A 86 12.44 -4.04 7.23
N MET A 87 11.15 -3.86 7.51
CA MET A 87 10.39 -2.69 7.04
C MET A 87 11.01 -1.39 7.54
N CYS A 88 11.32 -1.29 8.84
CA CYS A 88 11.82 -0.06 9.43
C CYS A 88 13.27 0.24 9.02
N SER A 89 14.13 -0.79 8.92
CA SER A 89 15.55 -0.63 8.57
C SER A 89 15.79 -0.32 7.08
N VAL A 90 15.01 -0.92 6.17
CA VAL A 90 15.11 -0.69 4.72
C VAL A 90 14.30 0.53 4.26
N GLY A 91 13.28 0.93 5.04
CA GLY A 91 12.40 2.05 4.73
C GLY A 91 13.11 3.32 4.23
N PRO A 92 14.19 3.80 4.86
CA PRO A 92 14.86 5.04 4.43
C PRO A 92 15.37 4.97 2.99
N GLU A 93 16.00 3.86 2.60
CA GLU A 93 16.46 3.65 1.23
C GLU A 93 15.28 3.66 0.24
N ALA A 94 14.18 2.99 0.59
CA ALA A 94 12.98 2.95 -0.25
C ALA A 94 12.31 4.33 -0.42
N ILE A 95 12.34 5.20 0.60
CA ILE A 95 11.82 6.57 0.48
C ILE A 95 12.68 7.41 -0.47
N PHE A 96 14.01 7.33 -0.35
CA PHE A 96 14.89 8.05 -1.26
C PHE A 96 14.81 7.51 -2.69
N GLU A 97 14.59 6.21 -2.86
CA GLU A 97 14.30 5.63 -4.17
C GLU A 97 13.06 6.29 -4.82
N LEU A 98 11.97 6.45 -4.06
CA LEU A 98 10.76 7.12 -4.55
C LEU A 98 11.01 8.60 -4.88
N GLU A 99 11.81 9.29 -4.09
CA GLU A 99 12.19 10.68 -4.35
C GLU A 99 12.99 10.79 -5.66
N HIS A 100 13.98 9.91 -5.87
CA HIS A 100 14.77 9.84 -7.10
C HIS A 100 13.94 9.41 -8.33
N MET A 101 12.84 8.68 -8.12
CA MET A 101 11.84 8.38 -9.15
C MET A 101 10.98 9.60 -9.53
N GLY A 102 11.10 10.71 -8.80
CA GLY A 102 10.39 11.96 -9.04
C GLY A 102 9.14 12.16 -8.19
N LEU A 103 8.98 11.45 -7.05
CA LEU A 103 7.86 11.69 -6.14
C LEU A 103 7.95 13.11 -5.56
N PRO A 104 6.94 13.97 -5.80
CA PRO A 104 6.98 15.37 -5.39
C PRO A 104 6.66 15.55 -3.90
N PHE A 105 7.53 15.04 -3.02
CA PHE A 105 7.44 15.32 -1.59
C PHE A 105 7.48 16.84 -1.33
N SER A 106 6.71 17.28 -0.34
CA SER A 106 6.86 18.61 0.23
C SER A 106 8.27 18.77 0.82
N ARG A 107 8.76 20.01 0.93
CA ARG A 107 10.14 20.29 1.32
C ARG A 107 10.23 21.15 2.57
N THR A 108 11.31 20.96 3.33
CA THR A 108 11.75 21.91 4.36
C THR A 108 12.41 23.13 3.70
N GLU A 109 12.77 24.14 4.50
CA GLU A 109 13.48 25.33 4.00
C GLU A 109 14.87 24.97 3.43
N GLU A 110 15.48 23.91 3.92
CA GLU A 110 16.77 23.37 3.46
C GLU A 110 16.63 22.42 2.25
N GLY A 111 15.43 22.26 1.71
CA GLY A 111 15.17 21.41 0.54
C GLY A 111 15.12 19.90 0.83
N ARG A 112 15.14 19.49 2.11
CA ARG A 112 14.96 18.07 2.48
C ARG A 112 13.48 17.68 2.42
N ILE A 113 13.18 16.38 2.41
CA ILE A 113 11.80 15.87 2.44
C ILE A 113 11.14 16.32 3.75
N TYR A 114 9.99 16.98 3.65
CA TYR A 114 9.20 17.37 4.81
C TYR A 114 8.59 16.13 5.51
N GLN A 115 8.70 16.09 6.83
CA GLN A 115 8.07 15.10 7.69
C GLN A 115 7.18 15.76 8.73
N ARG A 116 6.03 15.15 9.04
CA ARG A 116 5.07 15.65 10.03
C ARG A 116 4.85 14.65 11.18
N PRO A 117 4.31 15.11 12.34
CA PRO A 117 3.82 14.23 13.38
C PRO A 117 2.65 13.35 12.90
N PHE A 118 2.53 12.17 13.50
CA PHE A 118 1.42 11.23 13.28
C PHE A 118 1.20 10.40 14.54
N GLY A 119 0.07 9.69 14.62
CA GLY A 119 -0.26 8.86 15.78
C GLY A 119 0.78 7.78 16.05
N GLY A 120 1.04 7.52 17.33
CA GLY A 120 1.90 6.42 17.77
C GLY A 120 3.39 6.57 17.47
N GLN A 121 3.86 7.76 17.11
CA GLN A 121 5.28 8.01 16.80
C GLN A 121 6.00 8.68 17.98
N SER A 122 7.04 8.03 18.49
CA SER A 122 7.82 8.51 19.63
C SER A 122 9.32 8.51 19.36
N LYS A 123 10.06 9.29 20.13
CA LYS A 123 11.53 9.27 20.17
C LYS A 123 12.02 8.41 21.34
N ASN A 124 13.27 7.95 21.28
CA ASN A 124 13.92 7.20 22.36
C ASN A 124 13.03 6.11 22.98
N PHE A 125 12.55 5.17 22.16
CA PHE A 125 11.75 4.02 22.62
C PHE A 125 10.53 4.39 23.51
N GLY A 126 9.83 5.48 23.17
CA GLY A 126 8.65 5.93 23.90
C GLY A 126 8.89 7.03 24.94
N GLU A 127 10.14 7.32 25.30
CA GLU A 127 10.46 8.23 26.39
C GLU A 127 10.77 9.67 25.92
N GLY A 128 11.10 9.85 24.64
CA GLY A 128 11.56 11.12 24.09
C GLY A 128 10.46 12.04 23.53
N GLY A 129 9.19 11.75 23.84
CA GLY A 129 8.04 12.51 23.34
C GLY A 129 7.71 12.26 21.86
N GLN A 130 6.89 13.12 21.28
CA GLN A 130 6.36 12.98 19.91
C GLN A 130 7.47 13.06 18.85
N ALA A 131 7.52 12.07 17.96
CA ALA A 131 8.33 12.12 16.74
C ALA A 131 7.55 12.68 15.54
N ALA A 132 8.27 13.17 14.54
CA ALA A 132 7.70 13.65 13.28
C ALA A 132 8.41 12.95 12.13
N ARG A 133 7.93 11.75 11.76
CA ARG A 133 8.61 10.93 10.74
C ARG A 133 7.73 10.48 9.57
N THR A 134 6.57 11.10 9.41
CA THR A 134 5.69 10.85 8.25
C THR A 134 6.06 11.74 7.08
N CYS A 135 6.75 11.20 6.07
CA CYS A 135 7.11 11.87 4.82
C CYS A 135 5.85 12.16 4.00
N ALA A 136 5.67 13.40 3.54
CA ALA A 136 4.39 13.80 2.93
C ALA A 136 4.53 14.65 1.66
N ALA A 137 3.60 14.48 0.73
CA ALA A 137 3.36 15.38 -0.39
C ALA A 137 2.02 16.09 -0.16
N ALA A 138 2.07 17.19 0.59
CA ALA A 138 0.89 17.81 1.21
C ALA A 138 0.01 16.74 1.89
N ASP A 139 -1.27 16.71 1.61
CA ASP A 139 -2.24 15.70 2.06
C ASP A 139 -2.65 14.74 0.92
N ARG A 140 -1.81 14.61 -0.11
CA ARG A 140 -2.06 13.82 -1.33
C ARG A 140 -0.95 12.83 -1.62
N THR A 141 -0.30 12.32 -0.57
CA THR A 141 0.89 11.47 -0.72
C THR A 141 0.62 10.19 -1.51
N GLY A 142 -0.54 9.57 -1.33
CA GLY A 142 -0.97 8.41 -2.09
C GLY A 142 -1.17 8.70 -3.58
N HIS A 143 -1.74 9.85 -3.90
CA HIS A 143 -1.88 10.32 -5.30
C HIS A 143 -0.51 10.50 -5.95
N ALA A 144 0.39 11.23 -5.29
CA ALA A 144 1.76 11.44 -5.76
C ALA A 144 2.50 10.11 -5.97
N LEU A 145 2.50 9.25 -4.95
CA LEU A 145 3.12 7.92 -4.98
C LEU A 145 2.62 7.08 -6.16
N LEU A 146 1.30 6.98 -6.32
CA LEU A 146 0.72 6.09 -7.32
C LEU A 146 1.01 6.57 -8.74
N HIS A 147 0.94 7.88 -8.99
CA HIS A 147 1.28 8.45 -10.28
C HIS A 147 2.77 8.31 -10.60
N THR A 148 3.67 8.54 -9.64
CA THR A 148 5.12 8.35 -9.81
C THR A 148 5.44 6.88 -10.14
N LEU A 149 4.86 5.93 -9.42
CA LEU A 149 5.07 4.51 -9.70
C LEU A 149 4.52 4.10 -11.08
N TYR A 150 3.35 4.61 -11.46
CA TYR A 150 2.79 4.34 -12.79
C TYR A 150 3.69 4.87 -13.91
N GLN A 151 4.16 6.12 -13.81
CA GLN A 151 5.10 6.71 -14.77
C GLN A 151 6.39 5.89 -14.89
N ASN A 152 6.93 5.42 -13.76
CA ASN A 152 8.14 4.59 -13.76
C ASN A 152 7.89 3.19 -14.36
N ASN A 153 6.72 2.59 -14.17
CA ASN A 153 6.36 1.33 -14.84
C ASN A 153 6.24 1.52 -16.37
N ILE A 154 5.68 2.63 -16.84
CA ILE A 154 5.63 2.97 -18.27
C ILE A 154 7.05 3.14 -18.84
N LYS A 155 7.93 3.85 -18.12
CA LYS A 155 9.34 4.00 -18.51
C LYS A 155 10.08 2.66 -18.62
N ASN A 156 9.70 1.66 -17.83
CA ASN A 156 10.31 0.34 -17.79
C ASN A 156 9.48 -0.72 -18.53
N GLU A 157 8.59 -0.30 -19.43
CA GLU A 157 7.84 -1.18 -20.36
C GLU A 157 7.09 -2.35 -19.68
N THR A 158 6.61 -2.13 -18.46
CA THR A 158 5.78 -3.13 -17.77
C THR A 158 4.49 -3.37 -18.55
N VAL A 159 4.13 -4.63 -18.77
CA VAL A 159 2.91 -4.97 -19.51
C VAL A 159 1.70 -4.84 -18.59
N PHE A 160 0.70 -4.06 -19.00
CA PHE A 160 -0.54 -3.88 -18.25
C PHE A 160 -1.73 -4.52 -18.97
N PHE A 161 -2.44 -5.37 -18.24
CA PHE A 161 -3.80 -5.81 -18.55
C PHE A 161 -4.76 -4.92 -17.76
N ASN A 162 -5.00 -3.72 -18.29
CA ASN A 162 -5.91 -2.73 -17.70
C ASN A 162 -7.36 -3.15 -17.87
N GLU A 163 -8.14 -3.08 -16.80
CA GLU A 163 -9.55 -3.50 -16.77
C GLU A 163 -9.72 -4.99 -17.09
N TRP A 164 -8.84 -5.79 -16.48
CA TRP A 164 -8.95 -7.25 -16.43
C TRP A 164 -9.24 -7.71 -15.00
N PHE A 165 -10.26 -8.55 -14.85
CA PHE A 165 -10.68 -9.08 -13.56
C PHE A 165 -10.09 -10.48 -13.36
N ALA A 166 -9.21 -10.65 -12.38
CA ALA A 166 -8.71 -11.96 -11.98
C ALA A 166 -9.79 -12.69 -11.17
N VAL A 167 -10.13 -13.91 -11.60
CA VAL A 167 -11.26 -14.67 -11.05
C VAL A 167 -10.79 -15.68 -10.00
N ASP A 168 -9.80 -16.50 -10.35
CA ASP A 168 -9.25 -17.54 -9.48
C ASP A 168 -7.80 -17.89 -9.81
N LEU A 169 -7.11 -18.41 -8.78
CA LEU A 169 -5.79 -19.03 -8.88
C LEU A 169 -5.88 -20.35 -9.65
N VAL A 170 -4.87 -20.65 -10.46
CA VAL A 170 -4.72 -21.96 -11.10
C VAL A 170 -3.66 -22.75 -10.33
N LYS A 171 -4.01 -23.95 -9.84
CA LYS A 171 -3.07 -24.89 -9.21
C LYS A 171 -2.77 -26.06 -10.15
N ASN A 172 -1.53 -26.54 -10.14
CA ASN A 172 -1.19 -27.81 -10.78
C ASN A 172 -1.55 -29.00 -9.87
N GLN A 173 -1.29 -30.22 -10.36
CA GLN A 173 -1.55 -31.47 -9.64
C GLN A 173 -0.73 -31.63 -8.33
N ASP A 174 0.39 -30.92 -8.20
CA ASP A 174 1.23 -30.91 -7.01
C ASP A 174 0.79 -29.84 -5.98
N GLY A 175 -0.29 -29.11 -6.29
CA GLY A 175 -0.82 -28.04 -5.45
C GLY A 175 -0.10 -26.69 -5.59
N ALA A 176 0.86 -26.55 -6.50
CA ALA A 176 1.57 -25.29 -6.74
C ALA A 176 0.72 -24.32 -7.58
N VAL A 177 0.78 -23.03 -7.25
CA VAL A 177 0.16 -21.96 -8.04
C VAL A 177 0.94 -21.76 -9.34
N VAL A 178 0.25 -21.78 -10.47
CA VAL A 178 0.84 -21.68 -11.82
C VAL A 178 0.20 -20.56 -12.67
N GLY A 179 -0.43 -19.59 -12.02
CA GLY A 179 -1.07 -18.43 -12.67
C GLY A 179 -2.50 -18.18 -12.21
N VAL A 180 -3.25 -17.44 -13.02
CA VAL A 180 -4.65 -17.06 -12.75
C VAL A 180 -5.54 -17.17 -13.98
N ILE A 181 -6.82 -17.39 -13.76
CA ILE A 181 -7.87 -17.12 -14.76
C ILE A 181 -8.26 -15.66 -14.67
N ALA A 182 -8.32 -14.96 -15.80
CA ALA A 182 -8.71 -13.55 -15.87
C ALA A 182 -9.73 -13.31 -16.98
N ILE A 183 -10.62 -12.35 -16.75
CA ILE A 183 -11.64 -11.91 -17.70
C ILE A 183 -11.32 -10.48 -18.14
N CYS A 184 -11.20 -10.24 -19.45
CA CYS A 184 -11.15 -8.90 -20.02
C CYS A 184 -12.53 -8.25 -19.87
N ILE A 185 -12.64 -7.16 -19.11
CA ILE A 185 -13.94 -6.52 -18.85
C ILE A 185 -14.50 -5.92 -20.15
N GLU A 186 -13.65 -5.36 -21.01
CA GLU A 186 -14.05 -4.73 -22.28
C GLU A 186 -14.66 -5.74 -23.26
N THR A 187 -14.07 -6.92 -23.40
CA THR A 187 -14.44 -7.89 -24.45
C THR A 187 -15.21 -9.10 -23.95
N GLY A 188 -15.21 -9.35 -22.63
CA GLY A 188 -15.72 -10.58 -22.02
C GLY A 188 -14.81 -11.81 -22.22
N GLU A 189 -13.64 -11.65 -22.86
CA GLU A 189 -12.73 -12.77 -23.10
C GLU A 189 -12.17 -13.33 -21.79
N THR A 190 -12.28 -14.64 -21.61
CA THR A 190 -11.64 -15.36 -20.50
C THR A 190 -10.33 -16.01 -20.96
N VAL A 191 -9.25 -15.75 -20.24
CA VAL A 191 -7.91 -16.30 -20.54
C VAL A 191 -7.27 -16.93 -19.30
N TYR A 192 -6.36 -17.86 -19.57
CA TYR A 192 -5.42 -18.34 -18.56
C TYR A 192 -4.12 -17.55 -18.69
N VAL A 193 -3.75 -16.79 -17.65
CA VAL A 193 -2.46 -16.13 -17.57
C VAL A 193 -1.52 -17.02 -16.77
N LYS A 194 -0.66 -17.76 -17.49
CA LYS A 194 0.34 -18.67 -16.93
C LYS A 194 1.56 -17.89 -16.43
N SER A 195 2.03 -18.24 -15.24
CA SER A 195 3.25 -17.64 -14.66
C SER A 195 4.03 -18.61 -13.79
N LYS A 196 5.34 -18.34 -13.64
CA LYS A 196 6.19 -19.04 -12.66
C LYS A 196 6.01 -18.46 -11.26
N ALA A 197 5.80 -17.15 -11.17
CA ALA A 197 5.48 -16.45 -9.93
C ALA A 197 4.18 -15.63 -10.09
N THR A 198 3.25 -15.78 -9.15
CA THR A 198 2.00 -15.03 -9.09
C THR A 198 1.96 -14.24 -7.79
N VAL A 199 1.97 -12.91 -7.88
CA VAL A 199 2.00 -11.99 -6.74
C VAL A 199 0.64 -11.34 -6.58
N PHE A 200 0.03 -11.47 -5.39
CA PHE A 200 -1.26 -10.87 -5.11
C PHE A 200 -1.08 -9.53 -4.38
N ALA A 201 -1.53 -8.45 -5.02
CA ALA A 201 -1.48 -7.08 -4.53
C ALA A 201 -2.85 -6.39 -4.67
N THR A 202 -3.92 -7.14 -4.39
CA THR A 202 -5.32 -6.78 -4.71
C THR A 202 -5.96 -5.74 -3.77
N GLY A 203 -5.25 -5.32 -2.71
CA GLY A 203 -5.76 -4.39 -1.70
C GLY A 203 -6.64 -5.05 -0.65
N GLY A 204 -7.28 -4.22 0.17
CA GLY A 204 -8.14 -4.65 1.29
C GLY A 204 -9.60 -4.91 0.91
N ALA A 205 -10.44 -5.10 1.93
CA ALA A 205 -11.84 -5.50 1.78
C ALA A 205 -12.84 -4.64 2.58
N GLY A 206 -12.57 -3.35 2.81
CA GLY A 206 -13.42 -2.50 3.66
C GLY A 206 -14.89 -2.40 3.22
N ARG A 207 -15.22 -2.76 1.97
CA ARG A 207 -16.61 -2.78 1.47
C ARG A 207 -17.50 -3.88 2.05
N ILE A 208 -16.98 -4.72 2.96
CA ILE A 208 -17.82 -5.59 3.78
C ILE A 208 -18.59 -4.83 4.87
N TYR A 209 -18.16 -3.61 5.23
CA TYR A 209 -18.83 -2.76 6.20
C TYR A 209 -19.81 -1.78 5.52
N ALA A 210 -20.87 -1.42 6.25
CA ALA A 210 -21.89 -0.49 5.78
C ALA A 210 -21.34 0.92 5.50
N SER A 211 -20.36 1.37 6.28
CA SER A 211 -19.64 2.62 6.07
C SER A 211 -18.14 2.37 6.13
N THR A 212 -17.42 2.87 5.13
CA THR A 212 -15.97 2.68 5.00
C THR A 212 -15.35 3.83 4.22
N THR A 213 -14.09 4.16 4.54
CA THR A 213 -13.25 5.09 3.76
C THR A 213 -12.78 4.48 2.43
N ASN A 214 -12.90 3.16 2.29
CA ASN A 214 -12.37 2.40 1.17
C ASN A 214 -13.15 2.69 -0.12
N ALA A 215 -12.47 2.66 -1.27
CA ALA A 215 -13.14 2.77 -2.56
C ALA A 215 -14.12 1.61 -2.80
N HIS A 216 -15.06 1.76 -3.74
CA HIS A 216 -16.02 0.70 -4.09
C HIS A 216 -15.35 -0.59 -4.60
N ILE A 217 -14.10 -0.49 -5.05
CA ILE A 217 -13.32 -1.62 -5.58
C ILE A 217 -12.61 -2.45 -4.51
N ASN A 218 -12.62 -2.04 -3.23
CA ASN A 218 -11.97 -2.76 -2.13
C ASN A 218 -12.87 -3.89 -1.61
N THR A 219 -12.94 -4.97 -2.39
CA THR A 219 -13.90 -6.08 -2.24
C THR A 219 -13.25 -7.37 -1.76
N GLY A 220 -11.95 -7.39 -1.47
CA GLY A 220 -11.26 -8.58 -0.97
C GLY A 220 -11.07 -9.70 -1.99
N ASP A 221 -10.99 -9.38 -3.28
CA ASP A 221 -10.95 -10.39 -4.35
C ASP A 221 -9.78 -11.37 -4.20
N GLY A 222 -8.58 -10.88 -3.87
CA GLY A 222 -7.41 -11.74 -3.64
C GLY A 222 -7.57 -12.66 -2.44
N MET A 223 -8.20 -12.17 -1.37
CA MET A 223 -8.54 -12.98 -0.20
C MET A 223 -9.53 -14.09 -0.57
N GLY A 224 -10.59 -13.74 -1.32
CA GLY A 224 -11.56 -14.71 -1.82
C GLY A 224 -10.92 -15.78 -2.70
N MET A 225 -10.03 -15.38 -3.62
CA MET A 225 -9.26 -16.30 -4.47
C MET A 225 -8.36 -17.23 -3.66
N ALA A 226 -7.64 -16.71 -2.67
CA ALA A 226 -6.78 -17.49 -1.80
C ALA A 226 -7.56 -18.54 -1.01
N LEU A 227 -8.67 -18.14 -0.37
CA LEU A 227 -9.52 -19.04 0.41
C LEU A 227 -10.15 -20.14 -0.46
N ARG A 228 -10.64 -19.82 -1.66
CA ARG A 228 -11.15 -20.83 -2.61
C ARG A 228 -10.07 -21.82 -3.06
N ALA A 229 -8.80 -21.40 -3.09
CA ALA A 229 -7.66 -22.25 -3.42
C ALA A 229 -7.12 -23.08 -2.23
N GLY A 230 -7.75 -22.96 -1.06
CA GLY A 230 -7.34 -23.62 0.19
C GLY A 230 -6.11 -22.99 0.85
N VAL A 231 -5.81 -21.73 0.54
CA VAL A 231 -4.74 -20.97 1.20
C VAL A 231 -5.34 -20.29 2.45
N PRO A 232 -4.74 -20.47 3.64
CA PRO A 232 -5.26 -19.85 4.86
C PRO A 232 -5.10 -18.33 4.83
N ALA A 233 -5.96 -17.65 5.59
CA ALA A 233 -5.85 -16.23 5.91
C ALA A 233 -5.51 -16.08 7.39
N GLN A 234 -4.95 -14.94 7.76
CA GLN A 234 -4.47 -14.66 9.12
C GLN A 234 -5.03 -13.32 9.62
N ASP A 235 -5.28 -13.22 10.92
CA ASP A 235 -5.70 -12.03 11.68
C ASP A 235 -6.90 -11.28 11.05
N MET A 236 -7.84 -12.03 10.46
CA MET A 236 -8.96 -11.50 9.69
C MET A 236 -9.98 -10.71 10.54
N GLU A 237 -9.93 -10.86 11.86
CA GLU A 237 -10.69 -10.09 12.83
C GLU A 237 -10.12 -8.70 13.10
N MET A 238 -8.86 -8.43 12.72
CA MET A 238 -8.16 -7.18 13.01
C MET A 238 -8.51 -6.08 11.99
N TRP A 239 -9.65 -5.43 12.19
CA TRP A 239 -10.11 -4.31 11.36
C TRP A 239 -9.79 -2.95 11.98
N GLN A 240 -8.98 -2.14 11.29
CA GLN A 240 -8.70 -0.77 11.71
C GLN A 240 -9.86 0.17 11.35
N PHE A 241 -10.41 0.83 12.37
CA PHE A 241 -11.37 1.94 12.20
C PHE A 241 -10.63 3.26 12.35
N HIS A 242 -10.46 3.99 11.24
CA HIS A 242 -9.80 5.28 11.28
C HIS A 242 -10.64 6.28 12.11
N PRO A 243 -10.05 7.04 13.06
CA PRO A 243 -10.81 7.88 13.98
C PRO A 243 -11.68 8.96 13.31
N THR A 244 -11.22 9.49 12.17
CA THR A 244 -11.81 10.68 11.53
C THR A 244 -12.32 10.43 10.11
N GLY A 245 -13.31 9.55 9.96
CA GLY A 245 -14.17 9.51 8.77
C GLY A 245 -15.25 10.59 8.85
N ILE A 246 -15.57 11.25 7.73
CA ILE A 246 -16.60 12.30 7.68
C ILE A 246 -17.97 11.69 8.01
N TYR A 247 -18.66 12.25 9.00
CA TYR A 247 -20.02 11.85 9.38
C TYR A 247 -20.98 11.86 8.18
N GLY A 248 -21.77 10.80 8.03
CA GLY A 248 -22.71 10.61 6.92
C GLY A 248 -22.08 10.16 5.60
N ALA A 249 -20.85 10.57 5.28
CA ALA A 249 -20.19 10.26 4.00
C ALA A 249 -19.19 9.09 4.08
N GLY A 250 -18.50 8.91 5.20
CA GLY A 250 -17.46 7.89 5.40
C GLY A 250 -16.09 8.23 4.80
N THR A 251 -15.96 9.32 4.03
CA THR A 251 -14.69 9.77 3.43
C THR A 251 -13.64 10.06 4.49
N LEU A 252 -12.39 9.66 4.23
CA LEU A 252 -11.27 9.91 5.14
C LEU A 252 -10.93 11.41 5.24
N VAL A 253 -10.78 11.91 6.47
CA VAL A 253 -9.97 13.08 6.78
C VAL A 253 -8.68 12.61 7.45
N THR A 254 -7.54 12.95 6.85
CA THR A 254 -6.22 12.49 7.29
C THR A 254 -5.96 12.69 8.77
N GLU A 255 -5.31 11.71 9.40
CA GLU A 255 -4.72 11.90 10.73
C GLU A 255 -3.65 13.00 10.76
N GLY A 256 -3.10 13.37 9.61
CA GLY A 256 -2.28 14.55 9.45
C GLY A 256 -2.94 15.81 10.01
N CYS A 257 -4.27 15.95 9.97
CA CYS A 257 -4.95 17.09 10.61
C CYS A 257 -4.64 17.19 12.11
N ARG A 258 -4.54 16.06 12.80
CA ARG A 258 -4.16 15.98 14.22
C ARG A 258 -2.65 16.13 14.39
N GLY A 259 -1.87 15.58 13.45
CA GLY A 259 -0.42 15.78 13.38
C GLY A 259 -0.01 17.26 13.24
N GLU A 260 -0.79 18.06 12.52
CA GLU A 260 -0.59 19.51 12.35
C GLU A 260 -1.22 20.34 13.49
N GLY A 261 -1.63 19.72 14.60
CA GLY A 261 -2.13 20.41 15.80
C GLY A 261 -3.65 20.43 15.98
N GLY A 262 -4.42 19.87 15.05
CA GLY A 262 -5.85 19.63 15.24
C GLY A 262 -6.12 18.64 16.38
N TYR A 263 -7.31 18.70 16.96
CA TYR A 263 -7.74 17.80 18.02
C TYR A 263 -9.25 17.53 17.94
N LEU A 264 -9.69 16.46 18.60
CA LEU A 264 -11.11 16.11 18.71
C LEU A 264 -11.73 16.90 19.86
N ILE A 265 -13.03 17.21 19.75
CA ILE A 265 -13.83 17.78 20.83
C ILE A 265 -15.17 17.05 20.94
N ASN A 266 -15.70 16.93 22.14
CA ASN A 266 -17.06 16.44 22.36
C ASN A 266 -18.10 17.59 22.24
N LYS A 267 -19.38 17.26 22.42
CA LYS A 267 -20.50 18.22 22.34
C LYS A 267 -20.39 19.39 23.33
N ASP A 268 -19.62 19.23 24.40
CA ASP A 268 -19.46 20.18 25.50
C ASP A 268 -18.17 21.01 25.34
N GLY A 269 -17.39 20.77 24.28
CA GLY A 269 -16.14 21.49 23.99
C GLY A 269 -14.90 20.98 24.71
N GLU A 270 -14.99 19.83 25.40
CA GLU A 270 -13.84 19.16 26.00
C GLU A 270 -13.02 18.44 24.92
N ARG A 271 -11.69 18.53 25.03
CA ARG A 271 -10.73 17.81 24.19
C ARG A 271 -10.44 16.42 24.73
#